data_AF-A0A380DN12-F1
#
_entry.id   AF-A0A380DN12-F1
#
_cell.length_a   1.000
_cell.length_b   1.000
_cell.length_c   1.000
_cell.angle_alpha   90.00
_cell.angle_beta   90.00
_cell.angle_gamma   90.00
#
_symmetry.space_group_name_H-M   'P 1'
#
loop_
_entity.id
_entity.type
_entity.pdbx_description
1 polymer ?
#
loop_
_entity_poly.entity_id
_entity_poly.type
_entity_poly.pdbx_seq_one_letter_code
_entity_poly.pdbx_strand_id
1 'polypeptide(L)'
;MKKIMLENKKMRQWEPSYVDRGFIFTTCQGNPMQGSRINKRLSSAAESLNINKKVTTHTLRHTHISLLAEMNISLKAIMKRVGHTDEKTTIKVYTHVTEKMDRELEQKLEKLVY
;
A
#
# COMPACT_ATOMS: atom_id res chain seq x y z
N MET A 1 0.37 8.08 -12.31
CA MET A 1 -0.49 9.25 -12.05
C MET A 1 -0.81 10.08 -13.30
N LYS A 2 0.17 10.52 -14.09
CA LYS A 2 -0.08 11.37 -15.30
C LYS A 2 -1.13 10.82 -16.27
N LYS A 3 -1.13 9.50 -16.52
CA LYS A 3 -2.12 8.82 -17.38
C LYS A 3 -3.57 9.01 -16.88
N ILE A 4 -3.82 8.73 -15.60
CA ILE A 4 -5.16 8.85 -14.99
C ILE A 4 -5.63 10.30 -15.03
N MET A 5 -4.73 11.25 -14.73
CA MET A 5 -5.08 12.67 -14.83
C MET A 5 -5.43 13.10 -16.26
N LEU A 6 -4.77 12.53 -17.27
CA LEU A 6 -5.11 12.76 -18.67
C LEU A 6 -6.47 12.15 -19.03
N GLU A 7 -6.76 10.95 -18.53
CA GLU A 7 -8.08 10.31 -18.70
C GLU A 7 -9.20 11.16 -18.08
N ASN A 8 -9.02 11.67 -16.86
CA ASN A 8 -9.98 12.58 -16.22
C ASN A 8 -10.21 13.86 -17.04
N LYS A 9 -9.14 14.43 -17.62
CA LYS A 9 -9.25 15.60 -18.52
C LYS A 9 -10.08 15.28 -19.77
N LYS A 10 -9.91 14.08 -20.36
CA LYS A 10 -10.73 13.62 -21.49
C LYS A 10 -12.19 13.45 -21.07
N MET A 11 -12.44 12.78 -19.94
CA MET A 11 -13.81 12.60 -19.44
C MET A 11 -14.52 13.93 -19.22
N ARG A 12 -13.84 14.92 -18.62
CA ARG A 12 -14.38 16.28 -18.44
C ARG A 12 -14.80 16.94 -19.76
N GLN A 13 -14.09 16.67 -20.85
CA GLN A 13 -14.36 17.29 -22.14
C GLN A 13 -15.44 16.54 -22.95
N TRP A 14 -15.56 15.21 -22.77
CA TRP A 14 -16.31 14.34 -23.68
C TRP A 14 -17.56 13.72 -23.04
N GLU A 15 -17.65 13.69 -21.72
CA GLU A 15 -18.75 13.06 -20.98
C GLU A 15 -19.58 14.14 -20.25
N PRO A 16 -20.82 14.42 -20.70
CA PRO A 16 -21.66 15.44 -20.08
C PRO A 16 -22.00 15.15 -18.61
N SER A 17 -22.01 13.87 -18.22
CA SER A 17 -22.30 13.45 -16.85
C SER A 17 -21.08 13.50 -15.91
N TYR A 18 -19.88 13.82 -16.43
CA TYR A 18 -18.66 13.89 -15.64
C TYR A 18 -18.51 15.25 -14.97
N VAL A 19 -18.57 15.29 -13.65
CA VAL A 19 -18.32 16.50 -12.86
C VAL A 19 -16.91 16.47 -12.29
N ASP A 20 -16.04 17.36 -12.77
CA ASP A 20 -14.68 17.50 -12.22
C ASP A 20 -14.73 18.16 -10.83
N ARG A 21 -14.46 17.35 -9.82
CA ARG A 21 -14.42 17.76 -8.40
C ARG A 21 -12.98 17.86 -7.86
N GLY A 22 -11.97 17.79 -8.73
CA GLY A 22 -10.56 17.82 -8.33
C GLY A 22 -10.00 16.50 -7.78
N PHE A 23 -10.76 15.41 -7.85
CA PHE A 23 -10.28 14.07 -7.46
C PHE A 23 -9.48 13.41 -8.60
N ILE A 24 -8.42 12.68 -8.24
CA ILE A 24 -7.61 11.93 -9.21
C ILE A 24 -8.21 10.56 -9.51
N PHE A 25 -8.69 9.84 -8.50
CA PHE A 25 -9.28 8.50 -8.66
C PHE A 25 -10.80 8.59 -8.59
N THR A 26 -11.43 8.75 -9.76
CA THR A 26 -12.87 8.95 -9.88
C THR A 26 -13.57 7.83 -10.61
N THR A 27 -14.89 7.73 -10.42
CA THR A 27 -15.78 6.99 -11.31
C THR A 27 -15.98 7.77 -12.62
N CYS A 28 -16.71 7.18 -13.57
CA CYS A 28 -17.09 7.83 -14.83
C CYS A 28 -17.94 9.10 -14.66
N GLN A 29 -18.43 9.40 -13.46
CA GLN A 29 -19.20 10.61 -13.14
C GLN A 29 -18.38 11.66 -12.36
N GLY A 30 -17.10 11.39 -12.09
CA GLY A 30 -16.24 12.29 -11.30
C GLY A 30 -16.37 12.14 -9.77
N ASN A 31 -17.16 11.17 -9.29
CA ASN A 31 -17.24 10.83 -7.88
C ASN A 31 -15.99 10.07 -7.41
N PRO A 32 -15.51 10.23 -6.17
CA PRO A 32 -14.37 9.47 -5.67
C PRO A 32 -14.65 7.96 -5.65
N MET A 33 -13.64 7.15 -5.96
CA MET A 33 -13.76 5.70 -5.86
C MET A 33 -13.98 5.26 -4.41
N GLN A 34 -15.00 4.44 -4.17
CA GLN A 34 -15.31 3.91 -2.85
C GLN A 34 -14.28 2.87 -2.41
N GLY A 35 -13.77 2.99 -1.19
CA GLY A 35 -12.79 2.04 -0.62
C GLY A 35 -13.30 0.60 -0.57
N SER A 36 -14.59 0.40 -0.32
CA SER A 36 -15.23 -0.94 -0.34
C SER A 36 -15.14 -1.61 -1.71
N ARG A 37 -15.32 -0.86 -2.80
CA ARG A 37 -15.17 -1.36 -4.17
C ARG A 37 -13.73 -1.72 -4.48
N ILE A 38 -12.77 -0.92 -4.00
CA ILE A 38 -11.34 -1.22 -4.14
C ILE A 38 -11.00 -2.51 -3.41
N ASN A 39 -11.41 -2.65 -2.15
CA ASN A 39 -11.19 -3.87 -1.37
C ASN A 39 -11.86 -5.10 -2.00
N LYS A 40 -13.08 -4.98 -2.54
CA LYS A 40 -13.74 -6.07 -3.26
C LYS A 40 -12.94 -6.52 -4.48
N ARG A 41 -12.45 -5.57 -5.29
CA ARG A 41 -11.58 -5.89 -6.44
C ARG A 41 -10.27 -6.55 -6.02
N LEU A 42 -9.67 -6.10 -4.92
CA LEU A 42 -8.46 -6.71 -4.36
C LEU A 42 -8.71 -8.15 -3.89
N SER A 43 -9.83 -8.41 -3.20
CA SER A 43 -10.20 -9.77 -2.77
C SER A 43 -10.38 -10.70 -3.96
N SER A 44 -11.16 -10.29 -4.97
CA SER A 44 -11.38 -11.12 -6.16
C SER A 44 -10.10 -11.40 -6.95
N ALA A 45 -9.17 -10.43 -7.00
CA ALA A 45 -7.86 -10.63 -7.60
C ALA A 45 -7.00 -11.62 -6.78
N ALA A 46 -7.05 -11.54 -5.44
CA ALA A 46 -6.33 -12.47 -4.56
C ALA A 46 -6.88 -13.90 -4.68
N GLU A 47 -8.20 -14.06 -4.75
CA GLU A 47 -8.88 -15.34 -5.00
C GLU A 47 -8.46 -15.94 -6.34
N SER A 48 -8.41 -15.12 -7.40
CA SER A 48 -7.99 -15.56 -8.74
C SER A 48 -6.52 -16.01 -8.79
N LEU A 49 -5.70 -15.57 -7.84
CA LEU A 49 -4.29 -15.92 -7.71
C LEU A 49 -4.04 -17.01 -6.65
N ASN A 50 -5.09 -17.65 -6.11
CA ASN A 50 -5.02 -18.63 -5.02
C ASN A 50 -4.28 -18.13 -3.76
N ILE A 51 -4.41 -16.82 -3.45
CA ILE A 51 -3.82 -16.24 -2.25
C ILE A 51 -4.80 -16.47 -1.09
N ASN A 52 -4.48 -17.40 -0.19
CA ASN A 52 -5.28 -17.74 1.00
C ASN A 52 -5.25 -16.67 2.13
N LYS A 53 -4.81 -15.45 1.84
CA LYS A 53 -4.72 -14.35 2.81
C LYS A 53 -5.71 -13.25 2.45
N LYS A 54 -6.30 -12.62 3.47
CA LYS A 54 -7.17 -11.46 3.28
C LYS A 54 -6.38 -10.25 2.78
N VAL A 55 -6.55 -9.92 1.50
CA VAL A 55 -5.91 -8.75 0.87
C VAL A 55 -6.85 -7.54 0.92
N THR A 56 -6.38 -6.47 1.55
CA THR A 56 -7.08 -5.19 1.64
C THR A 56 -6.11 -4.04 1.35
N THR A 57 -6.62 -2.81 1.23
CA THR A 57 -5.80 -1.60 1.16
C THR A 57 -4.85 -1.46 2.36
N HIS A 58 -5.27 -1.89 3.56
CA HIS A 58 -4.40 -1.89 4.75
C HIS A 58 -3.27 -2.92 4.60
N THR A 59 -3.56 -4.11 4.06
CA THR A 59 -2.54 -5.13 3.79
C THR A 59 -1.43 -4.57 2.88
N LEU A 60 -1.80 -3.84 1.82
CA LEU A 60 -0.82 -3.18 0.94
C LEU A 60 0.01 -2.12 1.66
N ARG A 61 -0.62 -1.34 2.56
CA ARG A 61 0.10 -0.37 3.41
C ARG A 61 1.12 -1.07 4.30
N HIS A 62 0.76 -2.20 4.90
CA HIS A 62 1.68 -2.99 5.72
C HIS A 62 2.83 -3.56 4.89
N THR A 63 2.56 -4.12 3.72
CA THR A 63 3.61 -4.59 2.79
C THR A 63 4.58 -3.47 2.43
N HIS A 64 4.07 -2.26 2.16
CA HIS A 64 4.92 -1.09 1.89
C HIS A 64 5.81 -0.73 3.09
N ILE A 65 5.28 -0.78 4.32
CA ILE A 65 6.05 -0.54 5.54
C ILE A 65 7.11 -1.63 5.75
N SER A 66 6.74 -2.90 5.60
CA SER A 66 7.67 -4.04 5.72
C SER A 66 8.83 -3.92 4.74
N LEU A 67 8.56 -3.59 3.48
CA LEU A 67 9.59 -3.38 2.47
C LEU A 67 10.56 -2.27 2.85
N LEU A 68 10.05 -1.13 3.35
CA LEU A 68 10.91 -0.03 3.78
C LEU A 68 11.76 -0.41 5.00
N ALA A 69 11.21 -1.21 5.92
CA ALA A 69 11.93 -1.72 7.08
C ALA A 69 13.05 -2.69 6.66
N GLU A 70 12.79 -3.62 5.73
CA GLU A 70 13.79 -4.51 5.15
C GLU A 70 14.91 -3.75 4.44
N MET A 71 14.61 -2.58 3.88
CA MET A 71 15.60 -1.66 3.29
C MET A 71 16.40 -0.84 4.32
N ASN A 72 16.30 -1.15 5.62
CA ASN A 72 16.97 -0.43 6.72
C ASN A 72 16.63 1.07 6.78
N ILE A 73 15.44 1.46 6.32
CA ILE A 73 14.99 2.86 6.43
C ILE A 73 14.51 3.12 7.85
N SER A 74 14.98 4.21 8.45
CA SER A 74 14.58 4.58 9.82
C SER A 74 13.06 4.69 9.98
N LEU A 75 12.54 4.20 11.11
CA LEU A 75 11.12 4.27 11.46
C LEU A 75 10.55 5.69 11.30
N LYS A 76 11.30 6.71 11.72
CA LYS A 76 10.90 8.13 11.59
C LYS A 76 10.67 8.54 10.14
N ALA A 77 11.52 8.10 9.21
CA ALA A 77 11.37 8.38 7.79
C ALA A 77 10.19 7.60 7.18
N ILE A 78 10.00 6.35 7.58
CA ILE A 78 8.84 5.54 7.18
C ILE A 78 7.55 6.23 7.61
N MET A 79 7.45 6.62 8.87
CA MET A 79 6.27 7.30 9.43
C MET A 79 5.96 8.62 8.73
N LYS A 80 6.98 9.44 8.44
CA LYS A 80 6.81 10.67 7.66
C LYS A 80 6.25 10.40 6.25
N ARG A 81 6.60 9.26 5.65
CA ARG A 81 6.13 8.86 4.31
C ARG A 81 4.72 8.29 4.32
N VAL A 82 4.38 7.44 5.29
CA VAL A 82 3.06 6.78 5.34
C VAL A 82 2.00 7.62 6.07
N GLY A 83 2.43 8.60 6.86
CA GLY A 83 1.57 9.45 7.69
C GLY A 83 1.25 8.81 9.06
N HIS A 84 0.77 9.63 9.98
CA HIS A 84 0.61 9.29 11.40
C HIS A 84 -0.74 8.64 11.76
N THR A 85 -1.62 8.42 10.79
CA THR A 85 -2.99 7.94 11.05
C THR A 85 -3.04 6.56 11.71
N ASP A 86 -1.97 5.76 11.58
CA ASP A 86 -1.87 4.42 12.14
C ASP A 86 -0.43 4.11 12.59
N GLU A 87 0.06 4.93 13.52
CA GLU A 87 1.40 4.80 14.10
C GLU A 87 1.61 3.46 14.81
N LYS A 88 0.64 3.02 15.62
CA LYS A 88 0.74 1.76 16.38
C LYS A 88 0.98 0.55 15.47
N THR A 89 0.25 0.47 14.36
CA THR A 89 0.44 -0.66 13.43
C THR A 89 1.72 -0.53 12.63
N THR A 90 2.16 0.70 12.32
CA THR A 90 3.46 0.95 11.68
C THR A 90 4.62 0.50 12.57
N ILE A 91 4.59 0.85 13.86
CA ILE A 91 5.57 0.42 14.85
C ILE A 91 5.56 -1.10 14.95
N LYS A 92 4.38 -1.73 15.12
CA LYS A 92 4.27 -3.18 15.25
C LYS A 92 4.86 -3.93 14.06
N VAL A 93 4.58 -3.48 12.83
CA VAL A 93 5.13 -4.08 11.60
C VAL A 93 6.64 -3.89 11.53
N TYR A 94 7.12 -2.68 11.84
CA TYR A 94 8.55 -2.38 11.84
C TYR A 94 9.30 -3.27 12.83
N THR A 95 8.87 -3.32 14.10
CA THR A 95 9.49 -4.14 15.14
C THR A 95 9.56 -5.61 14.75
N HIS A 96 8.48 -6.15 14.18
CA HIS A 96 8.48 -7.54 13.74
C HIS A 96 9.48 -7.83 12.62
N VAL A 97 9.65 -6.90 11.68
CA VAL A 97 10.63 -7.06 10.59
C VAL A 97 12.05 -6.94 11.12
N THR A 98 12.33 -5.99 12.00
CA THR A 98 13.68 -5.84 12.58
C THR A 98 14.07 -7.04 13.43
N GLU A 99 13.17 -7.58 14.27
CA GLU A 99 13.43 -8.81 15.03
C GLU A 99 13.77 -10.00 14.12
N LYS A 100 13.11 -10.09 12.96
CA LYS A 100 13.40 -11.14 11.97
C LYS A 100 14.79 -10.94 11.36
N MET A 101 15.16 -9.71 11.01
CA MET A 101 16.48 -9.37 10.47
C MET A 101 17.60 -9.66 11.47
N ASP A 102 17.39 -9.37 12.75
CA ASP A 102 18.36 -9.65 13.82
C ASP A 102 18.61 -11.17 13.95
N ARG A 103 17.54 -11.99 13.94
CA ARG A 103 17.68 -13.45 13.96
C ARG A 103 18.37 -14.00 12.71
N GLU A 104 18.07 -13.44 11.53
CA GLU A 104 18.75 -13.82 10.30
C GLU A 104 20.25 -13.45 10.32
N LEU A 105 20.62 -12.35 10.98
CA LEU A 105 22.01 -11.96 11.19
C LEU A 105 22.74 -12.92 12.13
N GLU A 106 22.14 -13.26 13.28
CA GLU A 106 22.70 -14.24 14.24
C GLU A 106 22.97 -15.59 13.55
N GLN A 107 22.00 -16.13 12.81
CA GLN A 107 22.15 -17.38 12.08
C GLN A 107 23.26 -17.33 11.01
N LYS A 108 23.44 -16.18 10.35
CA LYS A 108 24.52 -15.99 9.37
C LYS A 108 25.88 -15.92 10.05
N LEU A 109 25.97 -15.28 11.21
CA LEU A 109 27.20 -15.22 12.00
C LEU A 109 27.60 -16.60 12.53
N GLU A 110 26.66 -17.38 13.05
CA GLU A 110 26.92 -18.77 13.50
C GLU A 110 27.48 -19.64 12.36
N LYS A 111 26.97 -19.48 11.14
CA LYS A 111 27.46 -20.19 9.95
C LYS A 111 28.83 -19.75 9.44
N LEU A 112 29.30 -18.56 9.81
CA LEU A 112 30.62 -18.04 9.42
C LEU A 112 31.72 -18.42 10.43
N VAL A 113 31.34 -18.80 11.65
CA VAL A 113 32.25 -19.16 12.74
C VAL A 113 32.59 -20.67 12.73
N TYR A 114 31.97 -21.45 11.84
CA TYR A 114 32.34 -22.83 11.49
C TYR A 114 32.96 -22.89 10.09
#